data_AF-A0A562VLP8-F1
#
_entry.id   AF-A0A562VLP8-F1
#
_cell.length_a   1.000
_cell.length_b   1.000
_cell.length_c   1.000
_cell.angle_alpha   90.00
_cell.angle_beta   90.00
_cell.angle_gamma   90.00
#
_symmetry.space_group_name_H-M   'P 1'
#
loop_
_entity.id
_entity.type
_entity.pdbx_description
1 polymer ?
#
loop_
_entity_poly.entity_id
_entity_poly.type
_entity_poly.pdbx_seq_one_letter_code
_entity_poly.pdbx_strand_id
1 'polypeptide(L)'
;MRIKTILIICVLTSWGFFLTDSVHAAPKKSAKTKGSQSKPEKPFDVTANVFSRQSTNDAISIYRALLSKKSELDKNEYESTEEYEARRQKLCEKTLVGNLKFCDTVGFYSNMDIRYNYDADKKAMTVTLPLAGESIDISSIKVGRKQYVGTNAFGVKANVTADEYMSFAISMRRDAPKVASDGIVKLKYALYYDEFYRQRRFIDFEIPMAPAEAKELSNNGGIVIIGTLYAPYIDNYKSHSKPTIDKTKEIINRYNYVVINPVEIWIVNEKTGKIYRKESVDLKENDYTRNTFITKPIEALHKNQSVQ
;
A
#
# COMPACT_ATOMS: atom_id res chain seq x y z
N MET A 1 12.78 -16.68 -58.57
CA MET A 1 13.36 -15.32 -58.58
C MET A 1 14.12 -15.13 -57.27
N ARG A 2 15.45 -15.15 -57.31
CA ARG A 2 16.34 -15.26 -56.14
C ARG A 2 16.78 -13.86 -55.68
N ILE A 3 16.48 -13.49 -54.43
CA ILE A 3 16.94 -12.23 -53.82
C ILE A 3 18.31 -12.52 -53.18
N LYS A 4 19.33 -11.78 -53.62
CA LYS A 4 20.72 -11.86 -53.15
C LYS A 4 20.91 -10.98 -51.90
N THR A 5 21.52 -11.60 -50.89
CA THR A 5 22.13 -10.98 -49.71
C THR A 5 23.31 -10.09 -50.13
N ILE A 6 23.39 -8.86 -49.61
CA ILE A 6 24.58 -8.01 -49.67
C ILE A 6 25.01 -7.70 -48.23
N LEU A 7 26.20 -8.19 -47.88
CA LEU A 7 26.92 -7.97 -46.64
C LEU A 7 27.88 -6.78 -46.89
N ILE A 8 27.76 -5.70 -46.13
CA ILE A 8 28.72 -4.58 -46.17
C ILE A 8 29.49 -4.58 -44.85
N ILE A 9 30.79 -4.89 -44.96
CA ILE A 9 31.79 -4.75 -43.91
C ILE A 9 32.46 -3.39 -44.13
N CYS A 10 32.29 -2.45 -43.18
CA CYS A 10 33.10 -1.24 -43.11
C CYS A 10 34.04 -1.34 -41.91
N VAL A 11 35.32 -1.59 -42.21
CA VAL A 11 36.45 -1.37 -41.30
C VAL A 11 36.99 0.02 -41.62
N LEU A 12 36.97 0.94 -40.66
CA LEU A 12 37.78 2.16 -40.71
C LEU A 12 38.40 2.43 -39.35
N THR A 13 39.73 2.40 -39.37
CA THR A 13 40.68 2.76 -38.32
C THR A 13 41.00 4.25 -38.38
N SER A 14 41.03 4.93 -37.24
CA SER A 14 41.73 6.21 -37.02
C SER A 14 42.01 6.34 -35.51
N TRP A 15 43.23 6.13 -35.03
CA TRP A 15 44.30 7.13 -34.85
C TRP A 15 43.88 8.37 -34.04
N GLY A 16 44.23 8.32 -32.74
CA GLY A 16 45.04 9.33 -32.05
C GLY A 16 44.39 10.64 -31.65
N PHE A 17 44.13 10.82 -30.34
CA PHE A 17 44.42 12.05 -29.61
C PHE A 17 44.54 11.72 -28.11
N PHE A 18 45.76 11.82 -27.57
CA PHE A 18 46.02 11.85 -26.13
C PHE A 18 45.72 13.26 -25.63
N LEU A 19 44.65 13.42 -24.85
CA LEU A 19 44.44 14.57 -23.97
C LEU A 19 44.57 14.07 -22.54
N THR A 20 45.68 14.42 -21.89
CA THR A 20 45.87 14.23 -20.45
C THR A 20 45.13 15.35 -19.71
N ASP A 21 43.85 15.13 -19.42
CA ASP A 21 43.13 15.98 -18.47
C ASP A 21 43.60 15.66 -17.04
N SER A 22 44.21 16.66 -16.41
CA SER A 22 44.60 16.65 -15.01
C SER A 22 43.35 16.71 -14.12
N VAL A 23 42.75 15.55 -13.85
CA VAL A 23 41.64 15.41 -12.90
C VAL A 23 42.15 15.74 -11.49
N HIS A 24 41.97 17.00 -11.09
CA HIS A 24 41.99 17.41 -9.70
C HIS A 24 40.80 16.75 -8.99
N ALA A 25 41.02 15.54 -8.50
CA ALA A 25 40.06 14.83 -7.66
C ALA A 25 39.86 15.61 -6.36
N ALA A 26 38.77 16.38 -6.29
CA ALA A 26 38.33 16.98 -5.05
C ALA A 26 38.11 15.88 -3.99
N PRO A 27 38.59 16.04 -2.75
CA PRO A 27 38.47 15.03 -1.72
C PRO A 27 36.98 14.79 -1.42
N LYS A 28 36.48 13.60 -1.79
CA LYS A 28 35.16 13.10 -1.37
C LYS A 28 35.17 12.94 0.14
N LYS A 29 34.77 13.98 0.88
CA LYS A 29 34.35 13.87 2.28
C LYS A 29 33.13 12.94 2.31
N SER A 30 33.35 11.66 2.61
CA SER A 30 32.25 10.75 2.93
C SER A 30 31.68 11.18 4.28
N ALA A 31 30.59 11.94 4.23
CA ALA A 31 29.79 12.18 5.41
C ALA A 31 29.23 10.82 5.84
N LYS A 32 29.80 10.24 6.91
CA LYS A 32 29.22 9.09 7.59
C LYS A 32 27.84 9.51 8.08
N THR A 33 26.80 9.16 7.34
CA THR A 33 25.41 9.25 7.79
C THR A 33 25.33 8.41 9.05
N LYS A 34 25.17 9.06 10.21
CA LYS A 34 24.94 8.36 11.48
C LYS A 34 23.73 7.46 11.26
N GLY A 35 23.97 6.14 11.21
CA GLY A 35 22.90 5.17 11.07
C GLY A 35 21.96 5.33 12.26
N SER A 36 20.74 5.79 11.99
CA SER A 36 19.67 5.78 12.98
C SER A 36 19.50 4.32 13.39
N GLN A 37 19.89 3.97 14.62
CA GLN A 37 19.64 2.63 15.16
C GLN A 37 18.12 2.48 15.24
N SER A 38 17.55 1.64 14.37
CA SER A 38 16.13 1.34 14.37
C SER A 38 15.77 0.73 15.72
N LYS A 39 14.70 1.25 16.34
CA LYS A 39 14.14 0.69 17.56
C LYS A 39 13.86 -0.81 17.35
N PRO A 40 14.18 -1.69 18.33
CA PRO A 40 13.82 -3.10 18.22
C PRO A 40 12.30 -3.25 18.13
N GLU A 41 11.86 -3.98 17.11
CA GLU A 41 10.45 -4.32 16.91
C GLU A 41 9.99 -5.33 17.95
N LYS A 42 8.76 -5.15 18.45
CA LYS A 42 8.10 -6.04 19.41
C LYS A 42 6.62 -6.19 19.05
N PRO A 43 5.93 -7.24 19.55
CA PRO A 43 4.49 -7.37 19.37
C PRO A 43 3.74 -6.14 19.88
N PHE A 44 2.70 -5.75 19.16
CA PHE A 44 1.80 -4.68 19.56
C PHE A 44 0.87 -5.15 20.69
N ASP A 45 0.78 -4.37 21.76
CA ASP A 45 -0.07 -4.68 22.92
C ASP A 45 -1.50 -4.16 22.69
N VAL A 46 -2.40 -5.06 22.29
CA VAL A 46 -3.82 -4.75 22.08
C VAL A 46 -4.59 -4.48 23.38
N THR A 47 -4.03 -4.90 24.52
CA THR A 47 -4.65 -4.70 25.83
C THR A 47 -4.34 -3.34 26.43
N ALA A 48 -3.47 -2.55 25.79
CA ALA A 48 -3.11 -1.22 26.24
C ALA A 48 -4.34 -0.32 26.36
N ASN A 49 -4.44 0.38 27.50
CA ASN A 49 -5.47 1.39 27.77
C ASN A 49 -4.97 2.82 27.47
N VAL A 50 -3.66 2.97 27.29
CA VAL A 50 -3.01 4.22 26.90
C VAL A 50 -2.15 3.95 25.68
N PHE A 51 -2.42 4.69 24.60
CA PHE A 51 -1.65 4.65 23.38
C PHE A 51 -0.34 5.44 23.52
N SER A 52 0.73 4.90 22.95
CA SER A 52 1.99 5.61 22.74
C SER A 52 2.39 5.41 21.30
N ARG A 53 2.71 6.48 20.57
CA ARG A 53 3.19 6.34 19.19
C ARG A 53 4.44 5.48 19.08
N GLN A 54 5.28 5.47 20.11
CA GLN A 54 6.44 4.61 20.15
C GLN A 54 6.05 3.12 20.27
N SER A 55 4.85 2.76 20.72
CA SER A 55 4.43 1.35 20.81
C SER A 55 4.09 0.73 19.44
N THR A 56 3.92 1.53 18.38
CA THR A 56 3.66 1.03 17.02
C THR A 56 4.92 0.49 16.35
N ASN A 57 4.73 -0.42 15.41
CA ASN A 57 5.78 -1.00 14.59
C ASN A 57 6.20 -0.08 13.43
N ASP A 58 7.47 -0.14 13.03
CA ASP A 58 7.96 0.55 11.84
C ASP A 58 7.72 -0.28 10.57
N ALA A 59 6.80 0.19 9.73
CA ALA A 59 6.47 -0.44 8.46
C ALA A 59 7.68 -0.60 7.54
N ILE A 60 8.66 0.32 7.60
CA ILE A 60 9.87 0.25 6.77
C ILE A 60 10.75 -0.93 7.22
N SER A 61 11.00 -1.05 8.53
CA SER A 61 11.78 -2.13 9.12
C SER A 61 11.14 -3.50 8.87
N ILE A 62 9.82 -3.61 9.05
CA ILE A 62 9.07 -4.84 8.75
C ILE A 62 9.15 -5.19 7.25
N TYR A 63 8.87 -4.23 6.36
CA TYR A 63 8.93 -4.48 4.91
C TYR A 63 10.31 -4.97 4.47
N ARG A 64 11.39 -4.35 4.96
CA ARG A 64 12.77 -4.76 4.64
C ARG A 64 13.08 -6.17 5.14
N ALA A 65 12.65 -6.51 6.35
CA ALA A 65 12.85 -7.84 6.90
C ALA A 65 12.10 -8.90 6.09
N LEU A 66 10.85 -8.63 5.70
CA LEU A 66 10.06 -9.50 4.84
C LEU A 66 10.70 -9.64 3.45
N LEU A 67 11.16 -8.54 2.86
CA LEU A 67 11.83 -8.54 1.56
C LEU A 67 13.11 -9.38 1.57
N SER A 68 13.93 -9.28 2.63
CA SER A 68 15.15 -10.10 2.77
C SER A 68 14.87 -11.60 2.88
N LYS A 69 13.65 -11.98 3.27
CA LYS A 69 13.21 -13.37 3.43
C LYS A 69 12.29 -13.84 2.30
N LYS A 70 12.11 -13.03 1.24
CA LYS A 70 11.07 -13.27 0.21
C LYS A 70 11.09 -14.69 -0.37
N SER A 71 12.28 -15.24 -0.65
CA SER A 71 12.42 -16.61 -1.17
C SER A 71 11.94 -17.69 -0.19
N GLU A 72 11.95 -17.42 1.11
CA GLU A 72 11.38 -18.30 2.15
C GLU A 72 9.88 -18.09 2.34
N LEU A 73 9.27 -17.01 1.81
CA LEU A 73 7.86 -16.67 2.06
C LEU A 73 6.94 -17.06 0.91
N ASP A 74 7.44 -16.97 -0.32
CA ASP A 74 6.67 -17.32 -1.51
C ASP A 74 6.46 -18.85 -1.58
N LYS A 75 5.29 -19.27 -2.07
CA LYS A 75 5.02 -20.66 -2.43
C LYS A 75 5.81 -20.98 -3.70
N ASN A 76 6.58 -22.05 -3.70
CA ASN A 76 7.29 -22.49 -4.91
C ASN A 76 6.46 -23.48 -5.74
N GLU A 77 6.89 -23.76 -6.97
CA GLU A 77 6.17 -24.61 -7.92
C GLU A 77 6.15 -26.10 -7.57
N TYR A 78 7.02 -26.54 -6.65
CA TYR A 78 7.16 -27.93 -6.22
C TYR A 78 6.51 -28.19 -4.84
N GLU A 79 5.88 -27.18 -4.26
CA GLU A 79 5.24 -27.27 -2.94
C GLU A 79 3.72 -27.36 -3.10
N SER A 80 3.11 -28.38 -2.49
CA SER A 80 1.65 -28.46 -2.39
C SER A 80 1.08 -27.32 -1.55
N THR A 81 -0.23 -27.06 -1.64
CA THR A 81 -0.85 -26.01 -0.81
C THR A 81 -0.78 -26.38 0.67
N GLU A 82 -0.94 -27.65 0.99
CA GLU A 82 -0.89 -28.20 2.33
C GLU A 82 0.52 -28.07 2.93
N GLU A 83 1.57 -28.40 2.16
CA GLU A 83 2.96 -28.19 2.59
C GLU A 83 3.27 -26.70 2.81
N TYR A 84 2.78 -25.84 1.92
CA TYR A 84 2.93 -24.39 2.05
C TYR A 84 2.29 -23.87 3.34
N GLU A 85 1.05 -24.25 3.63
CA GLU A 85 0.36 -23.84 4.84
C GLU A 85 1.03 -24.40 6.11
N ALA A 86 1.48 -25.66 6.09
CA ALA A 86 2.24 -26.24 7.19
C ALA A 86 3.58 -25.50 7.42
N ARG A 87 4.27 -25.08 6.35
CA ARG A 87 5.48 -24.27 6.44
C ARG A 87 5.18 -22.87 7.00
N ARG A 88 4.08 -22.25 6.57
CA ARG A 88 3.63 -20.95 7.11
C ARG A 88 3.33 -21.01 8.60
N GLN A 89 2.70 -22.07 9.08
CA GLN A 89 2.48 -22.26 10.52
C GLN A 89 3.81 -22.32 11.28
N LYS A 90 4.82 -23.03 10.75
CA LYS A 90 6.17 -23.06 11.34
C LYS A 90 6.87 -21.69 11.31
N LEU A 91 6.52 -20.81 10.37
CA LEU A 91 7.06 -19.44 10.36
C LEU A 91 6.59 -18.63 11.57
N CYS A 92 5.43 -18.94 12.15
CA CYS A 92 4.92 -18.23 13.34
C CYS A 92 5.91 -18.27 14.52
N GLU A 93 6.73 -19.31 14.62
CA GLU A 93 7.72 -19.45 15.68
C GLU A 93 9.01 -18.69 15.39
N LYS A 94 9.27 -18.35 14.12
CA LYS A 94 10.49 -17.66 13.70
C LYS A 94 10.41 -16.16 13.96
N THR A 95 11.52 -15.61 14.44
CA THR A 95 11.72 -14.16 14.51
C THR A 95 11.76 -13.54 13.11
N LEU A 96 10.95 -12.51 12.88
CA LEU A 96 10.99 -11.67 11.69
C LEU A 96 12.06 -10.58 11.82
N VAL A 97 11.92 -9.71 12.82
CA VAL A 97 12.80 -8.56 13.08
C VAL A 97 12.76 -8.18 14.56
N GLY A 98 13.91 -7.94 15.18
CA GLY A 98 13.98 -7.67 16.63
C GLY A 98 13.41 -8.84 17.44
N ASN A 99 12.38 -8.57 18.24
CA ASN A 99 11.63 -9.57 19.00
C ASN A 99 10.26 -9.92 18.35
N LEU A 100 9.95 -9.34 17.19
CA LEU A 100 8.72 -9.59 16.47
C LEU A 100 8.83 -10.88 15.65
N LYS A 101 7.88 -11.79 15.80
CA LYS A 101 7.68 -13.02 15.01
C LYS A 101 6.65 -12.80 13.90
N PHE A 102 6.52 -13.78 13.00
CA PHE A 102 5.62 -13.66 11.84
C PHE A 102 4.13 -13.58 12.20
N CYS A 103 3.71 -14.24 13.27
CA CYS A 103 2.29 -14.34 13.65
C CYS A 103 1.95 -13.46 14.87
N ASP A 104 2.90 -12.63 15.31
CA ASP A 104 2.63 -11.64 16.33
C ASP A 104 1.72 -10.54 15.78
N THR A 105 0.97 -9.93 16.68
CA THR A 105 0.17 -8.75 16.35
C THR A 105 1.09 -7.57 16.07
N VAL A 106 0.81 -6.87 14.97
CA VAL A 106 1.46 -5.63 14.57
C VAL A 106 0.48 -4.48 14.64
N GLY A 107 0.96 -3.29 15.00
CA GLY A 107 0.17 -2.07 15.05
C GLY A 107 0.91 -0.94 14.36
N PHE A 108 0.25 -0.23 13.45
CA PHE A 108 0.85 0.82 12.65
C PHE A 108 0.12 2.14 12.81
N TYR A 109 0.88 3.20 13.02
CA TYR A 109 0.36 4.55 13.09
C TYR A 109 0.18 5.15 11.69
N SER A 110 -1.04 5.58 11.33
CA SER A 110 -1.29 6.24 10.05
C SER A 110 -0.90 7.72 10.10
N ASN A 111 -0.13 8.17 9.10
CA ASN A 111 0.17 9.59 8.89
C ASN A 111 -0.73 10.23 7.82
N MET A 112 -1.87 9.63 7.52
CA MET A 112 -2.81 10.18 6.55
C MET A 112 -3.52 11.42 7.11
N ASP A 113 -4.05 12.23 6.19
CA ASP A 113 -4.91 13.37 6.52
C ASP A 113 -6.29 12.86 6.98
N ILE A 114 -6.39 12.57 8.29
CA ILE A 114 -7.63 12.15 8.94
C ILE A 114 -8.53 13.37 9.09
N ARG A 115 -9.79 13.27 8.66
CA ARG A 115 -10.74 14.37 8.78
C ARG A 115 -11.60 14.19 10.02
N TYR A 116 -11.84 15.29 10.70
CA TYR A 116 -12.66 15.35 11.91
C TYR A 116 -13.81 16.32 11.67
N ASN A 117 -15.04 15.87 11.84
CA ASN A 117 -16.23 16.71 11.72
C ASN A 117 -17.14 16.51 12.94
N TYR A 118 -17.38 17.57 13.71
CA TYR A 118 -18.23 17.51 14.90
C TYR A 118 -19.63 18.02 14.60
N ASP A 119 -20.64 17.22 14.96
CA ASP A 119 -22.06 17.59 14.93
C ASP A 119 -22.50 17.95 16.36
N ALA A 120 -22.77 19.24 16.59
CA ALA A 120 -23.12 19.76 17.91
C ALA A 120 -24.50 19.31 18.40
N ASP A 121 -25.43 19.08 17.48
CA ASP A 121 -26.79 18.65 17.81
C ASP A 121 -26.80 17.18 18.22
N LYS A 122 -26.03 16.35 17.51
CA LYS A 122 -25.83 14.93 17.85
C LYS A 122 -24.83 14.70 18.97
N LYS A 123 -24.05 15.72 19.33
CA LYS A 123 -22.90 15.63 20.25
C LYS A 123 -21.96 14.48 19.87
N ALA A 124 -21.63 14.39 18.59
CA ALA A 124 -20.83 13.31 18.04
C ALA A 124 -19.77 13.83 17.07
N MET A 125 -18.58 13.22 17.13
CA MET A 125 -17.49 13.44 16.18
C MET A 125 -17.50 12.34 15.12
N THR A 126 -17.56 12.71 13.85
CA THR A 126 -17.24 11.82 12.73
C THR A 126 -15.75 11.92 12.43
N VAL A 127 -15.05 10.78 12.51
CA VAL A 127 -13.64 10.64 12.13
C VAL A 127 -13.59 9.88 10.82
N THR A 128 -13.07 10.52 9.77
CA THR A 128 -13.01 9.94 8.42
C THR A 128 -11.57 9.55 8.07
N LEU A 129 -11.36 8.25 7.89
CA LEU A 129 -10.11 7.67 7.39
C LEU A 129 -10.19 7.52 5.86
N PRO A 130 -9.41 8.29 5.08
CA PRO A 130 -9.30 8.05 3.65
C PRO A 130 -8.54 6.76 3.36
N LEU A 131 -9.03 5.98 2.40
CA LEU A 131 -8.36 4.81 1.87
C LEU A 131 -7.87 5.09 0.44
N ALA A 132 -6.63 4.69 0.15
CA ALA A 132 -6.09 4.64 -1.19
C ALA A 132 -6.36 3.24 -1.78
N GLY A 133 -7.56 3.06 -2.33
CA GLY A 133 -8.06 1.74 -2.73
C GLY A 133 -8.30 0.84 -1.51
N GLU A 134 -7.44 -0.16 -1.33
CA GLU A 134 -7.47 -1.10 -0.19
C GLU A 134 -6.24 -0.94 0.72
N SER A 135 -5.55 0.19 0.57
CA SER A 135 -4.34 0.49 1.31
C SER A 135 -4.43 1.78 2.12
N ILE A 136 -3.62 1.82 3.18
CA ILE A 136 -3.45 2.96 4.07
C ILE A 136 -1.99 3.37 4.01
N ASP A 137 -1.73 4.61 3.58
CA ASP A 137 -0.37 5.15 3.55
C ASP A 137 0.13 5.38 4.98
N ILE A 138 1.33 4.85 5.27
CA ILE A 138 1.96 4.98 6.59
C ILE A 138 3.07 6.01 6.53
N SER A 139 3.95 5.93 5.53
CA SER A 139 5.00 6.94 5.34
C SER A 139 5.31 7.13 3.88
N SER A 140 5.81 8.32 3.55
CA SER A 140 6.30 8.62 2.20
C SER A 140 7.54 9.48 2.33
N ILE A 141 8.62 9.03 1.69
CA ILE A 141 9.87 9.76 1.66
C ILE A 141 10.21 10.11 0.23
N LYS A 142 10.62 11.35 0.01
CA LYS A 142 11.12 11.78 -1.29
C LYS A 142 12.53 11.23 -1.48
N VAL A 143 12.71 10.38 -2.50
CA VAL A 143 13.98 9.70 -2.78
C VAL A 143 14.72 10.28 -3.98
N GLY A 144 14.04 11.09 -4.79
CA GLY A 144 14.64 11.69 -5.97
C GLY A 144 13.98 12.99 -6.41
N ARG A 145 14.77 13.82 -7.08
CA ARG A 145 14.30 14.95 -7.87
C ARG A 145 15.18 15.07 -9.12
N LYS A 146 14.57 15.22 -10.28
CA LYS A 146 15.27 15.57 -11.53
C LYS A 146 14.50 16.65 -12.27
N GLN A 147 15.21 17.41 -13.11
CA GLN A 147 14.63 18.37 -14.02
C GLN A 147 15.03 18.02 -15.46
N TYR A 148 14.11 18.20 -16.40
CA TYR A 148 14.37 17.99 -17.82
C TYR A 148 13.42 18.80 -18.68
N VAL A 149 13.75 19.00 -19.96
CA VAL A 149 12.85 19.64 -20.92
C VAL A 149 11.97 18.55 -21.55
N GLY A 150 10.69 18.51 -21.18
CA GLY A 150 9.70 17.66 -21.83
C GLY A 150 9.21 18.28 -23.13
N THR A 151 8.96 17.48 -24.16
CA THR A 151 8.35 17.93 -25.42
C THR A 151 7.11 17.09 -25.69
N ASN A 152 5.96 17.73 -25.95
CA ASN A 152 4.74 17.02 -26.30
C ASN A 152 4.68 16.66 -27.81
N ALA A 153 3.61 16.01 -28.24
CA ALA A 153 3.43 15.62 -29.65
C ALA A 153 3.34 16.79 -30.64
N PHE A 154 3.12 18.02 -30.17
CA PHE A 154 3.05 19.25 -30.98
C PHE A 154 4.36 20.04 -30.97
N GLY A 155 5.44 19.50 -30.40
CA GLY A 155 6.73 20.17 -30.32
C GLY A 155 6.84 21.25 -29.23
N VAL A 156 5.79 21.45 -28.42
CA VAL A 156 5.82 22.41 -27.31
C VAL A 156 6.74 21.87 -26.21
N LYS A 157 7.72 22.69 -25.84
CA LYS A 157 8.71 22.37 -24.81
C LYS A 157 8.30 22.95 -23.46
N ALA A 158 8.51 22.20 -22.39
CA ALA A 158 8.28 22.65 -21.02
C ALA A 158 9.37 22.14 -20.08
N ASN A 159 9.78 22.96 -19.11
CA ASN A 159 10.67 22.54 -18.04
C ASN A 159 9.88 21.68 -17.04
N VAL A 160 10.16 20.39 -17.00
CA VAL A 160 9.52 19.43 -16.10
C VAL A 160 10.36 19.25 -14.84
N THR A 161 9.70 19.28 -13.68
CA THR A 161 10.28 18.78 -12.42
C THR A 161 9.67 17.44 -12.09
N ALA A 162 10.49 16.39 -12.02
CA ALA A 162 10.07 15.07 -11.61
C ALA A 162 10.52 14.78 -10.18
N ASP A 163 9.55 14.54 -9.31
CA ASP A 163 9.79 14.12 -7.94
C ASP A 163 9.49 12.61 -7.82
N GLU A 164 10.41 11.87 -7.20
CA GLU A 164 10.23 10.44 -6.93
C GLU A 164 10.07 10.21 -5.43
N TYR A 165 9.03 9.46 -5.07
CA TYR A 165 8.69 9.11 -3.71
C TYR A 165 8.75 7.60 -3.53
N MET A 166 9.27 7.18 -2.38
CA MET A 166 9.15 5.82 -1.88
C MET A 166 8.17 5.85 -0.71
N SER A 167 7.03 5.20 -0.90
CA SER A 167 5.94 5.15 0.05
C SER A 167 5.86 3.76 0.66
N PHE A 168 5.52 3.71 1.94
CA PHE A 168 5.25 2.50 2.69
C PHE A 168 3.81 2.57 3.16
N ALA A 169 3.06 1.54 2.83
CA ALA A 169 1.64 1.47 3.08
C ALA A 169 1.29 0.09 3.64
N ILE A 170 0.12 -0.01 4.24
CA ILE A 170 -0.47 -1.27 4.64
C ILE A 170 -1.49 -1.64 3.59
N SER A 171 -1.40 -2.84 3.04
CA SER A 171 -2.48 -3.41 2.25
C SER A 171 -3.33 -4.28 3.18
N MET A 172 -4.62 -3.98 3.26
CA MET A 172 -5.57 -4.82 3.97
C MET A 172 -6.05 -5.90 2.99
N ARG A 173 -5.68 -7.15 3.22
CA ARG A 173 -6.13 -8.23 2.34
C ARG A 173 -7.58 -8.60 2.66
N ARG A 174 -8.37 -8.84 1.61
CA ARG A 174 -9.79 -9.23 1.68
C ARG A 174 -10.06 -10.71 1.35
N ASP A 175 -9.08 -11.41 0.81
CA ASP A 175 -9.25 -12.68 0.09
C ASP A 175 -10.19 -12.54 -1.13
N ALA A 176 -9.59 -12.29 -2.29
CA ALA A 176 -10.26 -12.52 -3.56
C ALA A 176 -9.31 -13.27 -4.50
N PRO A 177 -9.69 -14.46 -5.00
CA PRO A 177 -9.29 -14.85 -6.34
C PRO A 177 -9.66 -13.70 -7.28
N LYS A 178 -8.89 -13.45 -8.34
CA LYS A 178 -9.21 -12.46 -9.38
C LYS A 178 -10.59 -12.74 -9.98
N VAL A 179 -11.65 -12.24 -9.37
CA VAL A 179 -13.01 -12.20 -9.89
C VAL A 179 -13.29 -10.73 -10.19
N ALA A 180 -14.02 -10.51 -11.27
CA ALA A 180 -14.31 -9.23 -11.91
C ALA A 180 -14.55 -8.06 -10.94
N SER A 181 -14.24 -6.89 -11.44
CA SER A 181 -14.13 -5.54 -10.85
C SER A 181 -15.28 -5.03 -9.95
N ASP A 182 -16.23 -5.84 -9.55
CA ASP A 182 -17.52 -5.38 -9.04
C ASP A 182 -17.85 -6.14 -7.73
N GLY A 183 -17.27 -5.72 -6.60
CA GLY A 183 -17.46 -6.41 -5.32
C GLY A 183 -17.14 -5.55 -4.10
N ILE A 184 -18.17 -4.93 -3.54
CA ILE A 184 -18.16 -4.08 -2.33
C ILE A 184 -18.16 -4.97 -1.08
N VAL A 185 -17.17 -4.83 -0.17
CA VAL A 185 -17.35 -5.26 1.23
C VAL A 185 -18.15 -4.19 1.91
N LYS A 186 -19.29 -4.60 2.48
CA LYS A 186 -19.97 -3.82 3.50
C LYS A 186 -19.22 -4.00 4.81
N LEU A 187 -18.17 -3.21 5.00
CA LEU A 187 -18.05 -2.57 6.30
C LEU A 187 -19.36 -1.79 6.48
N LYS A 188 -19.88 -1.64 7.69
CA LYS A 188 -21.12 -0.87 7.93
C LYS A 188 -20.88 0.65 7.77
N TYR A 189 -20.09 1.03 6.78
CA TYR A 189 -19.69 2.37 6.39
C TYR A 189 -20.12 2.56 4.94
N ALA A 190 -20.86 3.63 4.68
CA ALA A 190 -21.31 3.96 3.34
C ALA A 190 -20.08 4.26 2.46
N LEU A 191 -19.77 3.36 1.52
CA LEU A 191 -18.80 3.64 0.48
C LEU A 191 -19.46 4.63 -0.49
N TYR A 192 -19.28 5.93 -0.22
CA TYR A 192 -19.73 6.98 -1.11
C TYR A 192 -18.89 6.95 -2.39
N TYR A 193 -19.57 6.70 -3.51
CA TYR A 193 -19.00 6.82 -4.85
C TYR A 193 -19.09 8.29 -5.25
N ASP A 194 -17.95 8.98 -5.32
CA ASP A 194 -17.87 10.29 -5.94
C ASP A 194 -17.38 10.09 -7.39
N GLU A 195 -18.25 10.36 -8.36
CA GLU A 195 -17.96 10.23 -9.79
C GLU A 195 -16.81 11.15 -10.26
N PHE A 196 -16.50 12.22 -9.52
CA PHE A 196 -15.42 13.16 -9.85
C PHE A 196 -14.04 12.73 -9.31
N TYR A 197 -14.00 11.98 -8.21
CA TYR A 197 -12.76 11.47 -7.63
C TYR A 197 -12.75 9.95 -7.73
N ARG A 198 -12.19 9.43 -8.83
CA ARG A 198 -11.86 8.00 -9.01
C ARG A 198 -11.50 7.33 -7.66
N GLN A 199 -12.46 6.59 -7.11
CA GLN A 199 -12.34 5.54 -6.09
C GLN A 199 -11.71 5.91 -4.73
N ARG A 200 -11.87 7.13 -4.20
CA ARG A 200 -11.52 7.35 -2.78
C ARG A 200 -12.58 6.71 -1.89
N ARG A 201 -12.22 5.59 -1.27
CA ARG A 201 -13.03 4.92 -0.25
C ARG A 201 -12.74 5.60 1.09
N PHE A 202 -13.74 5.72 1.95
CA PHE A 202 -13.60 6.30 3.28
C PHE A 202 -14.17 5.33 4.32
N ILE A 203 -13.62 5.38 5.53
CA ILE A 203 -14.18 4.73 6.72
C ILE A 203 -14.54 5.84 7.70
N ASP A 204 -15.81 5.92 8.08
CA ASP A 204 -16.32 6.94 8.99
C ASP A 204 -16.65 6.35 10.36
N PHE A 205 -16.03 6.87 11.41
CA PHE A 205 -16.32 6.47 12.77
C PHE A 205 -17.08 7.57 13.48
N GLU A 206 -18.31 7.29 13.92
CA GLU A 206 -19.09 8.23 14.74
C GLU A 206 -18.82 8.00 16.22
N ILE A 207 -18.28 8.99 16.93
CA ILE A 207 -17.89 8.88 18.33
C ILE A 207 -18.69 9.89 19.14
N PRO A 208 -19.63 9.45 20.00
CA PRO A 208 -20.33 10.35 20.93
C PRO A 208 -19.33 11.00 21.89
N MET A 209 -19.28 12.33 21.93
CA MET A 209 -18.36 13.07 22.81
C MET A 209 -18.75 14.54 23.02
N ALA A 210 -18.23 15.13 24.09
CA ALA A 210 -18.43 16.55 24.38
C ALA A 210 -17.64 17.45 23.41
N PRO A 211 -18.08 18.71 23.18
CA PRO A 211 -17.38 19.63 22.26
C PRO A 211 -15.90 19.88 22.60
N ALA A 212 -15.58 19.90 23.90
CA ALA A 212 -14.20 20.10 24.36
C ALA A 212 -13.28 18.92 23.97
N GLU A 213 -13.76 17.68 24.15
CA GLU A 213 -13.03 16.48 23.75
C GLU A 213 -12.91 16.37 22.23
N ALA A 214 -13.99 16.71 21.51
CA ALA A 214 -13.99 16.78 20.05
C ALA A 214 -12.90 17.72 19.51
N LYS A 215 -12.78 18.92 20.10
CA LYS A 215 -11.74 19.88 19.75
C LYS A 215 -10.34 19.37 20.09
N GLU A 216 -10.18 18.62 21.18
CA GLU A 216 -8.89 18.03 21.53
C GLU A 216 -8.49 16.95 20.53
N LEU A 217 -9.43 16.06 20.18
CA LEU A 217 -9.25 14.99 19.22
C LEU A 217 -8.99 15.53 17.81
N SER A 218 -9.69 16.57 17.35
CA SER A 218 -9.46 17.12 16.01
C SER A 218 -8.05 17.69 15.82
N ASN A 219 -7.42 18.17 16.89
CA ASN A 219 -6.09 18.79 16.84
C ASN A 219 -4.95 17.79 17.03
N ASN A 220 -5.19 16.67 17.71
CA ASN A 220 -4.16 15.71 18.10
C ASN A 220 -4.55 14.26 17.78
N GLY A 221 -5.54 14.07 16.93
CA GLY A 221 -6.12 12.76 16.68
C GLY A 221 -5.27 11.93 15.72
N GLY A 222 -5.29 10.62 15.95
CA GLY A 222 -4.57 9.65 15.17
C GLY A 222 -5.34 8.37 14.97
N ILE A 223 -4.90 7.58 14.00
CA ILE A 223 -5.41 6.23 13.74
C ILE A 223 -4.30 5.20 13.83
N VAL A 224 -4.57 4.12 14.54
CA VAL A 224 -3.71 2.94 14.61
C VAL A 224 -4.43 1.77 13.96
N ILE A 225 -3.78 1.11 13.01
CA ILE A 225 -4.28 -0.09 12.35
C ILE A 225 -3.55 -1.29 12.93
N ILE A 226 -4.30 -2.24 13.47
CA ILE A 226 -3.78 -3.40 14.19
C ILE A 226 -4.20 -4.65 13.43
N GLY A 227 -3.24 -5.56 13.25
CA GLY A 227 -3.44 -6.75 12.44
C GLY A 227 -2.39 -7.82 12.70
N THR A 228 -2.50 -8.91 11.95
CA THR A 228 -1.42 -9.91 11.82
C THR A 228 -0.90 -9.90 10.39
N LEU A 229 0.39 -10.21 10.21
CA LEU A 229 0.98 -10.29 8.88
C LEU A 229 0.33 -11.43 8.08
N TYR A 230 0.08 -11.20 6.80
CA TYR A 230 -0.67 -12.15 5.97
C TYR A 230 0.00 -12.32 4.60
N ALA A 231 0.11 -13.56 4.10
CA ALA A 231 0.73 -13.87 2.80
C ALA A 231 0.05 -13.12 1.62
N PRO A 232 0.76 -12.52 0.66
CA PRO A 232 2.18 -12.68 0.34
C PRO A 232 3.14 -11.86 1.22
N TYR A 233 2.65 -11.30 2.35
CA TYR A 233 3.35 -10.50 3.35
C TYR A 233 3.80 -9.13 2.86
N ILE A 234 4.24 -9.03 1.61
CA ILE A 234 4.61 -7.80 0.94
C ILE A 234 4.04 -7.75 -0.47
N ASP A 235 3.76 -6.54 -0.94
CA ASP A 235 3.46 -6.25 -2.34
C ASP A 235 4.15 -4.94 -2.75
N ASN A 236 4.27 -4.68 -4.03
CA ASN A 236 4.79 -3.41 -4.52
C ASN A 236 4.02 -2.93 -5.75
N TYR A 237 3.84 -1.61 -5.83
CA TYR A 237 3.18 -0.96 -6.96
C TYR A 237 3.93 0.30 -7.35
N LYS A 238 3.99 0.57 -8.65
CA LYS A 238 4.54 1.82 -9.17
C LYS A 238 3.45 2.63 -9.83
N SER A 239 3.21 3.83 -9.31
CA SER A 239 2.35 4.82 -9.93
C SER A 239 3.19 5.90 -10.62
N HIS A 240 2.69 6.41 -11.74
CA HIS A 240 3.36 7.43 -12.51
C HIS A 240 2.35 8.46 -13.03
N SER A 241 2.42 9.67 -12.47
CA SER A 241 1.72 10.84 -12.99
C SER A 241 2.63 11.55 -13.97
N LYS A 242 2.32 11.44 -15.26
CA LYS A 242 3.05 12.15 -16.32
C LYS A 242 2.77 13.65 -16.27
N PRO A 243 3.75 14.50 -16.62
CA PRO A 243 3.54 15.94 -16.70
C PRO A 243 2.63 16.28 -17.90
N THR A 244 1.91 17.39 -17.79
CA THR A 244 1.15 18.00 -18.89
C THR A 244 1.65 19.43 -19.13
N ILE A 245 1.15 20.09 -20.19
CA ILE A 245 1.49 21.49 -20.47
C ILE A 245 1.13 22.38 -19.27
N ASP A 246 -0.06 22.19 -18.70
CA ASP A 246 -0.55 22.96 -17.55
C ASP A 246 0.05 22.50 -16.21
N LYS A 247 0.52 21.25 -16.15
CA LYS A 247 1.09 20.64 -14.95
C LYS A 247 2.45 20.05 -15.28
N THR A 248 3.48 20.89 -15.27
CA THR A 248 4.87 20.51 -15.55
C THR A 248 5.54 19.70 -14.43
N LYS A 249 4.75 19.16 -13.49
CA LYS A 249 5.24 18.30 -12.41
C LYS A 249 4.98 16.84 -12.77
N GLU A 250 6.04 16.05 -12.82
CA GLU A 250 5.97 14.60 -12.88
C GLU A 250 6.10 14.03 -11.47
N ILE A 251 5.28 13.02 -11.14
CA ILE A 251 5.33 12.34 -9.85
C ILE A 251 5.47 10.85 -10.10
N ILE A 252 6.51 10.25 -9.55
CA ILE A 252 6.75 8.81 -9.57
C ILE A 252 6.65 8.30 -8.14
N ASN A 253 5.66 7.45 -7.86
CA ASN A 253 5.50 6.85 -6.54
C ASN A 253 5.81 5.36 -6.63
N ARG A 254 6.68 4.88 -5.73
CA ARG A 254 6.90 3.45 -5.49
C ARG A 254 6.29 3.09 -4.16
N TYR A 255 5.18 2.38 -4.20
CA TYR A 255 4.50 1.87 -3.03
C TYR A 255 5.08 0.52 -2.66
N ASN A 256 5.43 0.38 -1.39
CA ASN A 256 5.89 -0.84 -0.75
C ASN A 256 4.85 -1.19 0.31
N TYR A 257 4.09 -2.26 0.09
CA TYR A 257 3.02 -2.65 0.97
C TYR A 257 3.49 -3.72 1.94
N VAL A 258 3.12 -3.58 3.22
CA VAL A 258 3.05 -4.70 4.16
C VAL A 258 1.60 -5.20 4.14
N VAL A 259 1.42 -6.48 3.85
CA VAL A 259 0.10 -7.11 3.76
C VAL A 259 -0.30 -7.62 5.14
N ILE A 260 -1.43 -7.15 5.64
CA ILE A 260 -1.97 -7.58 6.94
C ILE A 260 -3.41 -8.06 6.83
N ASN A 261 -3.79 -8.89 7.78
CA ASN A 261 -5.17 -9.16 8.15
C ASN A 261 -5.55 -8.21 9.31
N PRO A 262 -6.28 -7.10 9.04
CA PRO A 262 -6.66 -6.17 10.11
C PRO A 262 -7.64 -6.82 11.09
N VAL A 263 -7.41 -6.63 12.39
CA VAL A 263 -8.30 -7.08 13.48
C VAL A 263 -8.91 -5.93 14.25
N GLU A 264 -8.20 -4.82 14.42
CA GLU A 264 -8.72 -3.63 15.11
C GLU A 264 -8.22 -2.32 14.47
N ILE A 265 -9.03 -1.27 14.58
CA ILE A 265 -8.66 0.11 14.27
C ILE A 265 -8.89 0.96 15.51
N TRP A 266 -7.87 1.68 15.97
CA TRP A 266 -7.98 2.57 17.13
C TRP A 266 -7.98 4.02 16.72
N ILE A 267 -8.83 4.80 17.36
CA ILE A 267 -8.85 6.27 17.28
C ILE A 267 -8.28 6.80 18.58
N VAL A 268 -7.17 7.52 18.48
CA VAL A 268 -6.34 7.89 19.62
C VAL A 268 -6.04 9.37 19.62
N ASN A 269 -5.70 9.91 20.78
CA ASN A 269 -5.06 11.20 20.91
C ASN A 269 -3.55 11.00 21.01
N GLU A 270 -2.79 11.46 20.03
CA GLU A 270 -1.34 11.32 19.98
C GLU A 270 -0.64 11.98 21.19
N LYS A 271 -1.18 13.09 21.69
CA LYS A 271 -0.57 13.90 22.73
C LYS A 271 -0.80 13.30 24.12
N THR A 272 -2.01 12.86 24.41
CA THR A 272 -2.39 12.34 25.74
C THR A 272 -2.32 10.82 25.83
N GLY A 273 -2.29 10.12 24.70
CA GLY A 273 -2.39 8.67 24.64
C GLY A 273 -3.80 8.14 24.90
N LYS A 274 -4.81 9.00 25.11
CA LYS A 274 -6.19 8.56 25.31
C LYS A 274 -6.71 7.82 24.07
N ILE A 275 -7.32 6.67 24.27
CA ILE A 275 -7.98 5.89 23.22
C ILE A 275 -9.47 6.24 23.27
N TYR A 276 -10.00 6.83 22.20
CA TYR A 276 -11.41 7.22 22.11
C TYR A 276 -12.29 6.09 21.59
N ARG A 277 -11.77 5.25 20.69
CA ARG A 277 -12.50 4.12 20.11
C ARG A 277 -11.54 3.00 19.73
N LYS A 278 -11.95 1.75 20.01
CA LYS A 278 -11.39 0.52 19.44
C LYS A 278 -12.48 -0.11 18.60
N GLU A 279 -12.30 -0.15 17.29
CA GLU A 279 -13.25 -0.78 16.36
C GLU A 279 -12.69 -2.11 15.91
N SER A 280 -13.38 -3.21 16.20
CA SER A 280 -13.03 -4.51 15.64
C SER A 280 -13.32 -4.54 14.15
N VAL A 281 -12.38 -5.06 13.37
CA VAL A 281 -12.54 -5.27 11.93
C VAL A 281 -13.04 -6.69 11.71
N ASP A 282 -14.35 -6.83 11.54
CA ASP A 282 -14.96 -8.09 11.14
C ASP A 282 -14.82 -8.25 9.62
N LEU A 283 -13.75 -8.91 9.20
CA LEU A 283 -13.65 -9.42 7.83
C LEU A 283 -14.50 -10.68 7.74
N LYS A 284 -15.82 -10.53 7.71
CA LYS A 284 -16.67 -11.64 7.31
C LYS A 284 -16.21 -12.06 5.92
N GLU A 285 -15.73 -13.30 5.82
CA GLU A 285 -15.55 -14.00 4.56
C GLU A 285 -16.89 -13.88 3.84
N ASN A 286 -16.98 -12.96 2.88
CA ASN A 286 -18.23 -12.79 2.18
C ASN A 286 -18.55 -14.14 1.52
N ASP A 287 -19.74 -14.64 1.80
CA ASP A 287 -20.46 -15.78 1.21
C ASP A 287 -20.63 -15.66 -0.33
N TYR A 288 -19.57 -15.32 -1.08
CA TYR A 288 -19.55 -15.32 -2.55
C TYR A 288 -19.36 -16.73 -3.12
N THR A 289 -19.20 -17.75 -2.29
CA THR A 289 -19.36 -19.16 -2.67
C THR A 289 -20.84 -19.53 -2.68
N ARG A 290 -21.56 -19.18 -3.77
CA ARG A 290 -22.78 -19.86 -4.34
C ARG A 290 -23.79 -18.89 -4.98
N ASN A 291 -23.33 -18.08 -5.92
CA ASN A 291 -24.12 -17.91 -7.14
C ASN A 291 -23.30 -18.51 -8.28
N THR A 292 -23.18 -19.84 -8.23
CA THR A 292 -23.12 -20.63 -9.46
C THR A 292 -24.29 -20.15 -10.31
N PHE A 293 -24.00 -19.40 -11.36
CA PHE A 293 -24.81 -19.46 -12.56
C PHE A 293 -24.85 -20.93 -12.95
N ILE A 294 -25.86 -21.65 -12.46
CA ILE A 294 -26.38 -22.81 -13.16
C ILE A 294 -26.91 -22.19 -14.45
N THR A 295 -26.05 -22.12 -15.46
CA THR A 295 -26.51 -22.26 -16.84
C THR A 295 -27.25 -23.58 -16.87
N LYS A 296 -28.57 -23.52 -16.65
CA LYS A 296 -29.44 -24.58 -17.13
C LYS A 296 -29.07 -24.75 -18.61
N PRO A 297 -28.75 -25.96 -19.07
CA PRO A 297 -28.60 -26.20 -20.48
C PRO A 297 -29.85 -25.67 -21.17
N ILE A 298 -29.68 -24.86 -22.22
CA ILE A 298 -30.76 -24.57 -23.16
C ILE A 298 -30.99 -25.88 -23.92
N GLU A 299 -31.71 -26.80 -23.31
CA GLU A 299 -32.24 -28.01 -23.92
C GLU A 299 -33.75 -28.03 -23.67
N ALA A 300 -34.48 -27.18 -24.39
CA ALA A 300 -35.91 -27.36 -24.70
C ALA A 300 -36.37 -26.28 -25.68
N LEU A 301 -35.84 -26.31 -26.91
CA LEU A 301 -36.45 -25.62 -28.05
C LEU A 301 -36.55 -26.58 -29.24
N HIS A 302 -37.04 -27.79 -29.00
CA HIS A 302 -37.53 -28.69 -30.05
C HIS A 302 -38.56 -29.64 -29.47
N LYS A 303 -39.84 -29.25 -29.54
CA LYS A 303 -41.02 -30.09 -29.80
C LYS A 303 -42.27 -29.30 -29.42
N ASN A 304 -42.90 -28.71 -30.42
CA ASN A 304 -44.36 -28.66 -30.58
C ASN A 304 -44.70 -27.92 -31.88
N GLN A 305 -44.53 -28.63 -32.99
CA GLN A 305 -45.37 -28.44 -34.17
C GLN A 305 -45.69 -29.84 -34.73
N SER A 306 -46.79 -30.39 -34.24
CA SER A 306 -47.66 -31.28 -35.00
C SER A 306 -48.99 -31.42 -34.24
N VAL A 307 -50.08 -31.31 -35.00
CA VAL A 307 -51.50 -31.55 -34.63
C VAL A 307 -52.12 -30.38 -33.82
N GLN A 308 -53.16 -29.65 -34.25
CA GLN A 308 -54.24 -29.87 -35.23
C GLN A 308 -54.32 -28.78 -36.30
#